data_AF-A0A3M2RFV6-F1
#
_entry.id   AF-A0A3M2RFV6-F1
#
_cell.length_a   1.000
_cell.length_b   1.000
_cell.length_c   1.000
_cell.angle_alpha   90.00
_cell.angle_beta   90.00
_cell.angle_gamma   90.00
#
_symmetry.space_group_name_H-M   'P 1'
#
loop_
_entity.id
_entity.type
_entity.pdbx_description
1 polymer ?
#
loop_
_entity_poly.entity_id
_entity_poly.type
_entity_poly.pdbx_seq_one_letter_code
_entity_poly.pdbx_strand_id
1 'polypeptide(L)'
;MAAGGPVVLNKRTKVERVPCPCCGYPTLKQRGRYEICCLCIWEDDGEDDDNTHQWGGGPNGEYTLTEARANVRAFGTMYNPKRNTTLTGNDGPEVLSLKQELRALFDGLLSLPDNERASHWKSILDKERALRKAEQRQMTLARGRG
;
A
#
# COMPACT_ATOMS: atom_id res chain seq x y z
N MET A 1 12.57 10.50 -5.98
CA MET A 1 11.48 10.81 -6.93
C MET A 1 10.34 11.42 -6.13
N ALA A 2 10.14 12.72 -6.24
CA ALA A 2 9.06 13.39 -5.50
C ALA A 2 7.72 12.94 -6.08
N ALA A 3 6.79 12.46 -5.24
CA ALA A 3 5.42 12.23 -5.64
C ALA A 3 4.89 13.54 -6.25
N GLY A 4 4.58 13.52 -7.54
CA GLY A 4 4.17 14.73 -8.27
C GLY A 4 3.00 15.39 -7.53
N GLY A 5 3.04 16.73 -7.43
CA GLY A 5 2.14 17.53 -6.60
C GLY A 5 0.64 17.33 -6.87
N PRO A 6 -0.22 18.07 -6.14
CA PRO A 6 -1.66 17.82 -6.07
C PRO A 6 -2.32 17.66 -7.45
N VAL A 7 -3.02 16.54 -7.67
CA VAL A 7 -3.78 16.28 -8.88
C VAL A 7 -5.24 16.68 -8.67
N VAL A 8 -5.72 17.63 -9.47
CA VAL A 8 -7.12 18.07 -9.42
C VAL A 8 -7.97 17.12 -10.26
N LEU A 9 -8.88 16.37 -9.63
CA LEU A 9 -9.79 15.45 -10.34
C LEU A 9 -11.08 16.13 -10.80
N ASN A 10 -11.56 17.10 -10.01
CA ASN A 10 -12.70 17.98 -10.29
C ASN A 10 -12.67 19.19 -9.34
N LYS A 11 -13.68 20.08 -9.41
CA LYS A 11 -13.77 21.30 -8.57
C LYS A 11 -13.71 21.05 -7.05
N ARG A 12 -14.10 19.86 -6.58
CA ARG A 12 -14.21 19.49 -5.16
C ARG A 12 -13.19 18.44 -4.72
N THR A 13 -12.52 17.78 -5.65
CA THR A 13 -11.66 16.63 -5.35
C THR A 13 -10.26 16.87 -5.86
N LYS A 14 -9.30 16.85 -4.94
CA LYS A 14 -7.87 16.84 -5.21
C LYS A 14 -7.25 15.61 -4.58
N VAL A 15 -6.24 15.05 -5.22
CA VAL A 15 -5.47 13.92 -4.72
C VAL A 15 -4.04 14.38 -4.53
N GLU A 16 -3.54 14.20 -3.32
CA GLU A 16 -2.15 14.37 -2.96
C GLU A 16 -1.77 13.15 -2.13
N ARG A 17 -0.70 12.47 -2.55
CA ARG A 17 -0.25 11.23 -1.95
C ARG A 17 1.25 11.26 -1.78
N VAL A 18 1.71 10.62 -0.72
CA VAL A 18 3.13 10.47 -0.42
C VAL A 18 3.54 9.00 -0.49
N PRO A 19 4.79 8.70 -0.86
CA PRO A 19 5.31 7.34 -0.90
C PRO A 19 5.21 6.64 0.46
N CYS A 20 4.78 5.39 0.46
CA CYS A 20 4.95 4.50 1.61
C CYS A 20 6.44 4.25 1.85
N PRO A 21 6.95 4.35 3.09
CA PRO A 21 8.37 4.12 3.37
C PRO A 21 8.82 2.69 3.09
N CYS A 22 7.88 1.73 3.10
CA CYS A 22 8.17 0.32 2.86
C CYS A 22 8.22 -0.01 1.36
N CYS A 23 7.14 0.24 0.61
CA CYS A 23 7.08 -0.16 -0.81
C CYS A 23 7.40 0.94 -1.81
N GLY A 24 7.49 2.21 -1.39
CA GLY A 24 7.79 3.35 -2.26
C GLY A 24 6.63 3.86 -3.12
N TYR A 25 5.50 3.16 -3.18
CA TYR A 25 4.33 3.61 -3.95
C TYR A 25 3.55 4.72 -3.23
N PRO A 26 2.93 5.68 -3.97
CA PRO A 26 2.21 6.82 -3.40
C PRO A 26 0.83 6.43 -2.87
N THR A 27 0.79 5.65 -1.79
CA THR A 27 -0.44 5.09 -1.21
C THR A 27 -0.97 5.86 0.00
N LEU A 28 -0.13 6.67 0.65
CA LEU A 28 -0.45 7.36 1.91
C LEU A 28 -0.93 8.78 1.62
N LYS A 29 -1.85 9.34 2.42
CA LYS A 29 -2.18 10.78 2.31
C LYS A 29 -1.12 11.63 2.99
N GLN A 30 -0.59 11.17 4.12
CA GLN A 30 0.46 11.87 4.87
C GLN A 30 1.42 10.88 5.55
N ARG A 31 2.68 11.30 5.74
CA ARG A 31 3.68 10.54 6.49
C ARG A 31 3.43 10.57 8.00
N GLY A 32 3.69 9.47 8.70
CA GLY A 32 3.65 9.36 10.17
C GLY A 32 2.25 9.54 10.77
N ARG A 33 1.20 9.16 10.03
CA ARG A 33 -0.20 9.29 10.44
C ARG A 33 -0.91 7.95 10.65
N TYR A 34 -0.15 6.88 10.87
CA TYR A 34 -0.67 5.54 11.13
C TYR A 34 -1.57 5.03 9.99
N GLU A 35 -1.34 5.51 8.77
CA GLU A 35 -2.02 5.00 7.59
C GLU A 35 -1.39 3.67 7.17
N ILE A 36 -2.24 2.66 6.94
CA ILE A 36 -1.80 1.35 6.43
C ILE A 36 -1.73 1.41 4.90
N CYS A 37 -0.57 1.07 4.34
CA CYS A 37 -0.37 0.95 2.91
C CYS A 37 -1.23 -0.18 2.33
N CYS A 38 -2.15 0.13 1.41
CA CYS A 38 -3.00 -0.85 0.75
C CYS A 38 -2.24 -1.89 -0.11
N LEU A 39 -0.98 -1.64 -0.46
CA LEU A 39 -0.17 -2.57 -1.24
C LEU A 39 0.63 -3.52 -0.36
N CYS A 40 1.44 -2.97 0.56
CA CYS A 40 2.38 -3.77 1.34
C CYS A 40 1.94 -4.07 2.77
N ILE A 41 0.85 -3.45 3.26
CA ILE A 41 0.30 -3.63 4.61
C ILE A 41 1.14 -2.98 5.72
N TRP A 42 2.22 -2.27 5.39
CA TRP A 42 2.96 -1.46 6.37
C TRP A 42 2.11 -0.32 6.91
N GLU A 43 2.01 -0.19 8.24
CA GLU A 43 1.46 0.97 8.92
C GLU A 43 2.55 2.04 9.07
N ASP A 44 2.32 3.23 8.54
CA ASP A 44 3.30 4.33 8.65
C ASP A 44 3.17 5.04 10.01
N ASP A 45 3.81 4.44 11.01
CA ASP A 45 3.94 4.92 12.39
C ASP A 45 5.02 6.01 12.57
N GLY A 46 5.72 6.36 11.50
CA GLY A 46 6.79 7.35 11.47
C GLY A 46 8.19 6.76 11.36
N GLU A 47 8.33 5.43 11.33
CA GLU A 47 9.63 4.80 11.02
C GLU A 47 10.10 5.17 9.60
N ASP A 48 11.37 5.54 9.48
CA ASP A 48 12.02 5.97 8.25
C ASP A 48 13.51 5.59 8.23
N ASP A 49 14.21 6.00 7.18
CA ASP A 49 15.61 5.62 6.91
C ASP A 49 16.55 5.84 8.10
N ASP A 50 16.27 6.82 8.96
CA ASP A 50 17.11 7.19 10.09
C ASP A 50 16.97 6.23 11.29
N ASN A 51 15.89 5.45 11.39
CA ASN A 51 15.63 4.54 12.51
C ASN A 51 15.29 3.08 12.13
N THR A 52 15.36 2.71 10.84
CA THR A 52 14.98 1.38 10.27
C THR A 52 15.63 0.11 10.84
N HIS A 53 16.62 0.25 11.72
CA HIS A 53 17.38 -0.87 12.29
C HIS A 53 17.17 -1.04 13.79
N GLN A 54 16.45 -0.11 14.43
CA GLN A 54 16.50 0.04 15.89
C GLN A 54 15.31 -0.61 16.62
N TRP A 55 14.21 -0.91 15.92
CA TRP A 55 13.02 -1.46 16.57
C TRP A 55 12.19 -2.37 15.66
N GLY A 56 12.02 -3.63 16.06
CA GLY A 56 10.95 -4.51 15.62
C GLY A 56 9.94 -4.65 16.76
N GLY A 57 8.75 -4.08 16.59
CA GLY A 57 7.69 -4.07 17.60
C GLY A 57 6.67 -2.96 17.32
N GLY A 58 5.41 -3.14 17.73
CA GLY A 58 4.33 -2.17 17.48
C GLY A 58 3.34 -2.65 16.40
N PRO A 59 2.71 -1.75 15.62
CA PRO A 59 1.64 -2.12 14.69
C PRO A 59 2.12 -3.02 13.53
N ASN A 60 3.42 -2.95 13.22
CA ASN A 60 4.08 -3.72 12.16
C ASN A 60 4.62 -5.08 12.65
N GLY A 61 4.30 -5.48 13.88
CA GLY A 61 4.75 -6.73 14.48
C GLY A 61 6.25 -6.73 14.75
N GLU A 62 6.91 -7.87 14.53
CA GLU A 62 8.35 -8.03 14.76
C GLU A 62 9.22 -7.51 13.60
N TYR A 63 8.61 -7.06 12.50
CA TYR A 63 9.35 -6.64 11.32
C TYR A 63 9.85 -5.21 11.47
N THR A 64 11.16 -5.03 11.32
CA THR A 64 11.76 -3.71 11.05
C THR A 64 11.38 -3.22 9.65
N LEU A 65 11.49 -1.91 9.40
CA LEU A 65 11.25 -1.38 8.05
C LEU A 65 12.20 -1.99 7.00
N THR A 66 13.44 -2.33 7.39
CA THR A 66 14.41 -2.99 6.51
C THR A 66 13.95 -4.39 6.10
N GLU A 67 13.49 -5.20 7.05
CA GLU A 67 12.96 -6.54 6.76
C GLU A 67 11.68 -6.47 5.95
N ALA A 68 10.77 -5.55 6.27
CA ALA A 68 9.55 -5.32 5.52
C ALA A 68 9.84 -4.97 4.05
N ARG A 69 10.83 -4.09 3.79
CA ARG A 69 11.29 -3.78 2.43
C ARG A 69 11.83 -5.00 1.70
N ALA A 70 12.59 -5.86 2.39
CA ALA A 70 13.08 -7.11 1.81
C ALA A 70 11.93 -8.07 1.48
N ASN A 71 10.94 -8.18 2.38
CA ASN A 71 9.74 -8.99 2.18
C ASN A 71 8.89 -8.45 1.02
N VAL A 72 8.76 -7.14 0.86
CA VAL A 72 8.03 -6.56 -0.27
C VAL A 72 8.68 -6.96 -1.60
N ARG A 73 10.01 -6.95 -1.68
CA ARG A 73 10.73 -7.40 -2.88
C ARG A 73 10.52 -8.89 -3.15
N ALA A 74 10.48 -9.72 -2.11
CA ALA A 74 10.37 -11.17 -2.26
C ALA A 74 8.93 -11.68 -2.45
N PHE A 75 7.96 -11.05 -1.79
CA PHE A 75 6.61 -11.58 -1.60
C PHE A 75 5.51 -10.57 -1.93
N GLY A 76 5.86 -9.30 -2.19
CA GLY A 76 4.89 -8.25 -2.45
C GLY A 76 4.13 -7.76 -1.21
N THR A 77 4.49 -8.16 0.00
CA THR A 77 3.93 -7.59 1.24
C THR A 77 5.03 -7.41 2.27
N MET A 78 4.78 -6.65 3.33
CA MET A 78 5.73 -6.53 4.44
C MET A 78 5.94 -7.84 5.20
N TYR A 79 5.02 -8.80 5.08
CA TYR A 79 5.03 -10.05 5.81
C TYR A 79 5.83 -11.13 5.07
N ASN A 80 6.60 -11.91 5.82
CA ASN A 80 7.05 -13.20 5.34
C ASN A 80 5.86 -14.17 5.33
N PRO A 81 5.56 -14.89 4.23
CA PRO A 81 4.41 -15.78 4.14
C PRO A 81 4.34 -16.89 5.20
N LYS A 82 5.49 -17.27 5.79
CA LYS A 82 5.58 -18.26 6.87
C LYS A 82 5.35 -17.68 8.27
N ARG A 83 5.43 -16.36 8.41
CA ARG A 83 5.32 -15.60 9.67
C ARG A 83 4.34 -14.43 9.52
N ASN A 84 3.30 -14.63 8.70
CA ASN A 84 2.24 -13.66 8.53
C ASN A 84 1.25 -13.81 9.69
N THR A 85 1.16 -12.78 10.53
CA THR A 85 0.36 -12.77 11.75
C THR A 85 -1.01 -12.13 11.57
N THR A 86 -1.36 -11.69 10.36
CA THR A 86 -2.67 -11.10 10.08
C THR A 86 -3.78 -12.15 10.24
N LEU A 87 -4.96 -11.71 10.70
CA LEU A 87 -6.11 -12.61 10.84
C LEU A 87 -6.51 -13.28 9.52
N THR A 88 -6.28 -12.59 8.39
CA THR A 88 -6.59 -13.10 7.06
C THR A 88 -5.53 -14.04 6.49
N GLY A 89 -4.35 -14.12 7.10
CA GLY A 89 -3.20 -14.80 6.52
C GLY A 89 -2.71 -14.13 5.23
N ASN A 90 -2.10 -14.93 4.34
CA ASN A 90 -1.56 -14.44 3.07
C ASN A 90 -2.67 -13.97 2.12
N ASP A 91 -2.36 -13.00 1.26
CA ASP A 91 -3.27 -12.52 0.24
C ASP A 91 -3.77 -13.67 -0.64
N GLY A 92 -5.09 -13.79 -0.78
CA GLY A 92 -5.71 -14.69 -1.74
C GLY A 92 -5.49 -14.21 -3.19
N PRO A 93 -5.79 -15.07 -4.19
CA PRO A 93 -5.50 -14.79 -5.59
C PRO A 93 -6.17 -13.50 -6.11
N GLU A 94 -7.40 -13.21 -5.66
CA GLU A 94 -8.10 -11.97 -6.04
C GLU A 94 -7.39 -10.72 -5.53
N VAL A 95 -6.97 -10.73 -4.25
CA VAL A 95 -6.25 -9.60 -3.63
C VAL A 95 -4.89 -9.41 -4.30
N LEU A 96 -4.18 -10.51 -4.59
CA LEU A 96 -2.89 -10.47 -5.31
C LEU A 96 -3.03 -9.84 -6.70
N SER A 97 -4.02 -10.25 -7.51
CA SER A 97 -4.26 -9.68 -8.84
C SER A 97 -4.54 -8.18 -8.75
N LEU A 98 -5.41 -7.76 -7.84
CA LEU A 98 -5.76 -6.35 -7.66
C LEU A 98 -4.57 -5.51 -7.20
N LYS A 99 -3.71 -6.03 -6.33
CA LYS A 99 -2.46 -5.35 -5.92
C LYS A 99 -1.48 -5.22 -7.08
N GLN A 100 -1.34 -6.25 -7.92
CA GLN A 100 -0.47 -6.21 -9.10
C GLN A 100 -0.96 -5.17 -10.12
N GLU A 101 -2.26 -5.15 -10.43
CA GLU A 101 -2.85 -4.16 -11.31
C GLU A 101 -2.72 -2.73 -10.75
N LEU A 102 -2.88 -2.56 -9.43
CA LEU A 102 -2.69 -1.27 -8.77
C LEU A 102 -1.24 -0.78 -8.83
N ARG A 103 -0.26 -1.67 -8.68
CA ARG A 103 1.17 -1.34 -8.88
C ARG A 103 1.44 -0.89 -10.30
N ALA A 104 0.94 -1.62 -11.29
CA ALA A 104 1.10 -1.25 -12.69
C ALA A 104 0.52 0.15 -12.99
N LEU A 105 -0.62 0.51 -12.37
CA LEU A 105 -1.15 1.87 -12.45
C LEU A 105 -0.19 2.89 -11.82
N PHE A 106 0.39 2.61 -10.65
CA PHE A 106 1.36 3.53 -10.06
C PHE A 106 2.65 3.64 -10.85
N ASP A 107 3.18 2.55 -11.40
CA ASP A 107 4.37 2.55 -12.26
C ASP A 107 4.15 3.44 -13.50
N GLY A 108 2.95 3.41 -14.06
CA GLY A 108 2.56 4.27 -15.18
C GLY A 108 2.63 5.77 -14.86
N LEU A 109 2.53 6.20 -13.59
CA LEU A 109 2.58 7.62 -13.22
C LEU A 109 3.89 8.31 -13.60
N LEU A 110 5.00 7.57 -13.67
CA LEU A 110 6.32 8.15 -13.97
C LEU A 110 6.44 8.66 -15.42
N SER A 111 5.62 8.12 -16.32
CA SER A 111 5.72 8.38 -17.76
C SER A 111 4.49 9.10 -18.32
N LEU A 112 3.51 9.44 -17.47
CA LEU A 112 2.25 10.03 -17.90
C LEU A 112 2.34 11.56 -18.05
N PRO A 113 1.83 12.12 -19.16
CA PRO A 113 1.74 13.56 -19.32
C PRO A 113 0.69 14.16 -18.38
N ASP A 114 0.86 15.42 -18.00
CA ASP A 114 0.03 16.07 -16.97
C ASP A 114 -1.47 16.06 -17.27
N ASN A 115 -1.86 16.18 -18.54
CA ASN A 115 -3.25 16.16 -18.99
C ASN A 115 -3.96 14.81 -18.76
N GLU A 116 -3.20 13.72 -18.64
CA GLU A 116 -3.73 12.36 -18.41
C GLU A 116 -3.68 11.95 -16.93
N ARG A 117 -2.96 12.68 -16.08
CA ARG A 117 -2.84 12.34 -14.65
C ARG A 117 -4.19 12.25 -13.96
N ALA A 118 -5.14 13.13 -14.30
CA ALA A 118 -6.45 13.14 -13.66
C ALA A 118 -7.31 11.90 -14.00
N SER A 119 -7.31 11.44 -15.25
CA SER A 119 -8.02 10.19 -15.62
C SER A 119 -7.33 8.98 -15.01
N HIS A 120 -5.99 8.96 -15.02
CA HIS A 120 -5.22 7.86 -14.45
C HIS A 120 -5.42 7.71 -12.94
N TRP A 121 -5.47 8.82 -12.20
CA TRP A 121 -5.78 8.81 -10.78
C TRP A 121 -7.21 8.33 -10.48
N LYS A 122 -8.18 8.54 -11.37
CA LYS A 122 -9.52 7.93 -11.21
C LYS A 122 -9.42 6.41 -11.27
N SER A 123 -8.67 5.86 -12.23
CA SER A 123 -8.42 4.42 -12.34
C SER A 123 -7.74 3.85 -11.09
N ILE A 124 -6.75 4.57 -10.53
CA ILE A 124 -6.10 4.21 -9.26
C ILE A 124 -7.12 4.14 -8.13
N LEU A 125 -7.96 5.18 -7.96
CA LEU A 125 -8.96 5.24 -6.88
C LEU A 125 -10.04 4.16 -7.02
N ASP A 126 -10.47 3.87 -8.25
CA ASP A 126 -11.41 2.78 -8.52
C ASP A 126 -10.79 1.42 -8.21
N LYS A 127 -9.51 1.23 -8.54
CA LYS A 127 -8.77 0.02 -8.20
C LYS A 127 -8.59 -0.14 -6.70
N GLU A 128 -8.25 0.92 -5.96
CA GLU A 128 -8.21 0.90 -4.49
C GLU A 128 -9.57 0.50 -3.90
N ARG A 129 -10.69 0.96 -4.49
CA ARG A 129 -12.03 0.60 -4.04
C ARG A 129 -12.34 -0.87 -4.28
N ALA A 130 -11.93 -1.41 -5.43
CA ALA A 130 -12.06 -2.83 -5.73
C ALA A 130 -11.23 -3.69 -4.76
N LEU A 131 -9.98 -3.28 -4.49
CA LEU A 131 -9.09 -3.94 -3.54
C LEU A 131 -9.70 -4.00 -2.13
N ARG A 132 -10.17 -2.86 -1.58
CA ARG A 132 -10.82 -2.82 -0.26
C ARG A 132 -12.01 -3.78 -0.17
N LYS A 133 -12.81 -3.91 -1.23
CA LYS A 133 -13.93 -4.86 -1.27
C LYS A 133 -13.47 -6.31 -1.26
N ALA A 134 -12.38 -6.64 -1.97
CA ALA A 134 -11.81 -7.98 -1.97
C ALA A 134 -11.23 -8.36 -0.61
N GLU A 135 -10.50 -7.44 0.03
CA GLU A 135 -9.98 -7.63 1.40
C GLU A 135 -11.12 -7.86 2.41
N GLN A 136 -12.22 -7.11 2.31
CA GLN A 136 -13.41 -7.32 3.15
C GLN A 136 -14.05 -8.70 2.95
N ARG A 137 -14.11 -9.20 1.70
CA ARG A 137 -14.58 -10.56 1.42
C ARG A 137 -13.65 -11.59 2.05
N GLN A 138 -12.34 -11.45 1.87
CA GLN A 138 -11.34 -12.34 2.47
C GLN A 138 -11.44 -12.36 4.00
N MET A 139 -11.61 -11.20 4.63
CA MET A 139 -11.81 -11.07 6.08
C MET A 139 -13.07 -11.76 6.57
N THR A 140 -14.18 -11.61 5.84
CA THR A 140 -15.44 -12.32 6.14
C THR A 140 -15.24 -13.83 6.10
N LEU A 141 -14.53 -14.33 5.07
CA LEU A 141 -14.22 -15.75 4.94
C LEU A 141 -13.29 -16.26 6.04
N ALA A 142 -12.29 -15.47 6.44
CA ALA A 142 -11.37 -15.84 7.51
C ALA A 142 -12.08 -15.98 8.87
N ARG A 143 -13.03 -15.09 9.16
CA ARG A 143 -13.82 -15.11 10.40
C ARG A 143 -14.83 -16.26 10.48
N GLY A 144 -15.35 -16.72 9.33
CA GLY A 144 -16.31 -17.84 9.28
C GLY A 144 -15.69 -19.24 9.38
N ARG A 145 -14.36 -19.33 9.52
CA ARG A 145 -13.61 -20.60 9.66
C ARG A 145 -13.29 -20.96 11.12
N GLY A 146 -13.72 -20.14 12.08
CA GLY A 146 -13.52 -20.33 13.52
C GLY A 146 -14.72 -20.98 14.20
#